data_AF-A0A352WZK6-F1
#
_entry.id   AF-A0A352WZK6-F1
#
_cell.length_a   1.000
_cell.length_b   1.000
_cell.length_c   1.000
_cell.angle_alpha   90.00
_cell.angle_beta   90.00
_cell.angle_gamma   90.00
#
_symmetry.space_group_name_H-M   'P 1'
#
loop_
_entity.id
_entity.type
_entity.pdbx_description
1 polymer ?
#
loop_
_entity_poly.entity_id
_entity_poly.type
_entity_poly.pdbx_seq_one_letter_code
_entity_poly.pdbx_strand_id
1 'polypeptide(L)'
;SYGPDQLIGSVHIEVDHTFTAPELDALERRMTAEIYQKHGVALTGISIYSVDLSDPETDTLFHQVHDEVMADENILQIHGFILDKKTSTAVFDLVVSFDADDRQALIDRIVRKLSEQHPNYHFVVNADNDISD
;
A
#
# COMPACT_ATOMS: atom_id res chain seq x y z
N SER A 1 9.33 11.87 28.09
CA SER A 1 10.30 10.76 28.15
C SER A 1 9.91 9.75 27.10
N TYR A 2 10.48 9.86 25.90
CA TYR A 2 10.26 8.90 24.82
C TYR A 2 11.28 7.78 24.99
N GLY A 3 10.78 6.55 25.22
CA GLY A 3 11.58 5.35 25.45
C GLY A 3 12.15 4.76 24.15
N PRO A 4 13.14 3.85 24.24
CA PRO A 4 13.96 3.42 23.12
C PRO A 4 13.26 2.35 22.26
N ASP A 5 13.60 2.35 20.97
CA ASP A 5 13.36 1.30 19.96
C ASP A 5 11.89 1.01 19.57
N GLN A 6 11.24 1.98 18.89
CA GLN A 6 10.13 1.67 17.99
C GLN A 6 10.68 1.08 16.68
N LEU A 7 10.57 -0.24 16.54
CA LEU A 7 10.74 -0.90 15.25
C LEU A 7 9.41 -0.78 14.50
N ILE A 8 9.42 -0.06 13.38
CA ILE A 8 8.31 0.02 12.44
C ILE A 8 8.51 -1.09 11.41
N GLY A 9 7.47 -1.90 11.20
CA GLY A 9 7.47 -2.95 10.20
C GLY A 9 6.16 -2.92 9.42
N SER A 10 6.23 -3.12 8.12
CA SER A 10 5.07 -3.37 7.26
C SER A 10 4.89 -4.88 7.08
N VAL A 11 3.63 -5.32 7.00
CA VAL A 11 3.30 -6.71 6.68
C VAL A 11 2.28 -6.69 5.55
N HIS A 12 2.55 -7.49 4.52
CA HIS A 12 1.68 -7.66 3.36
C HIS A 12 0.81 -8.89 3.56
N ILE A 13 -0.50 -8.72 3.44
CA ILE A 13 -1.46 -9.82 3.52
C ILE A 13 -2.32 -9.81 2.28
N GLU A 14 -2.16 -10.87 1.51
CA GLU A 14 -2.95 -11.15 0.33
C GLU A 14 -4.19 -11.93 0.76
N VAL A 15 -5.36 -11.46 0.35
CA VAL A 15 -6.64 -12.11 0.66
C VAL A 15 -7.36 -12.47 -0.62
N ASP A 16 -8.16 -13.52 -0.58
CA ASP A 16 -9.00 -13.89 -1.70
C ASP A 16 -10.10 -12.81 -1.91
N HIS A 17 -10.45 -12.51 -3.17
CA HIS A 17 -11.52 -11.58 -3.54
C HIS A 17 -12.90 -11.88 -2.92
N THR A 18 -13.07 -13.08 -2.35
CA THR A 18 -14.27 -13.51 -1.61
C THR A 18 -14.34 -13.01 -0.16
N PHE A 19 -13.26 -12.45 0.38
CA PHE A 19 -13.24 -11.91 1.73
C PHE A 19 -14.17 -10.71 1.87
N THR A 20 -14.97 -10.72 2.93
CA THR A 20 -15.82 -9.59 3.30
C THR A 20 -15.05 -8.58 4.16
N ALA A 21 -15.45 -7.31 4.14
CA ALA A 21 -14.82 -6.26 4.96
C ALA A 21 -14.69 -6.62 6.46
N PRO A 22 -15.67 -7.28 7.12
CA PRO A 22 -15.52 -7.73 8.50
C PRO A 22 -14.46 -8.84 8.70
N GLU A 23 -14.27 -9.72 7.72
CA GLU A 23 -13.24 -10.76 7.77
C GLU A 23 -11.84 -10.17 7.61
N LEU A 24 -11.73 -9.11 6.81
CA LEU A 24 -10.50 -8.34 6.62
C LEU A 24 -10.09 -7.58 7.88
N ASP A 25 -11.01 -6.82 8.50
CA ASP A 25 -10.75 -6.12 9.78
C ASP A 25 -10.38 -7.10 10.90
N ALA A 26 -11.03 -8.27 10.97
CA ALA A 26 -10.70 -9.30 11.95
C ALA A 26 -9.30 -9.89 11.74
N LEU A 27 -8.91 -10.12 10.49
CA LEU A 27 -7.59 -10.60 10.11
C LEU A 27 -6.52 -9.56 10.49
N GLU A 28 -6.73 -8.31 10.10
CA GLU A 28 -5.85 -7.18 10.38
C GLU A 28 -5.57 -7.02 11.89
N ARG A 29 -6.63 -6.92 12.70
CA ARG A 29 -6.53 -6.77 14.15
C ARG A 29 -5.79 -7.92 14.81
N ARG A 30 -6.04 -9.15 14.34
CA ARG A 30 -5.37 -10.34 14.88
C ARG A 30 -3.87 -10.27 14.62
N MET A 31 -3.45 -9.89 13.43
CA MET A 31 -2.03 -9.87 13.08
C MET A 31 -1.28 -8.74 13.79
N THR A 32 -1.85 -7.55 13.86
CA THR A 32 -1.29 -6.45 14.65
C THR A 32 -1.12 -6.85 16.12
N ALA A 33 -2.12 -7.51 16.70
CA ALA A 33 -2.06 -7.99 18.09
C ALA A 33 -0.98 -9.08 18.29
N GLU A 34 -0.90 -10.07 17.40
CA GLU A 34 0.09 -11.15 17.50
C GLU A 34 1.52 -10.63 17.34
N ILE A 35 1.78 -9.74 16.37
CA ILE A 35 3.12 -9.20 16.13
C ILE A 35 3.55 -8.26 17.26
N TYR A 36 2.65 -7.43 17.75
CA TYR A 36 2.94 -6.58 18.90
C TYR A 36 3.26 -7.41 20.15
N GLN A 37 2.45 -8.44 20.46
CA GLN A 37 2.72 -9.32 21.62
C GLN A 37 4.03 -10.08 21.51
N LYS A 38 4.39 -10.54 20.30
CA LYS A 38 5.53 -11.44 20.10
C LYS A 38 6.85 -10.69 19.89
N HIS A 39 6.80 -9.50 19.31
CA HIS A 39 8.00 -8.78 18.85
C HIS A 39 8.13 -7.37 19.42
N GLY A 40 7.10 -6.82 20.08
CA GLY A 40 7.08 -5.42 20.51
C GLY A 40 7.05 -4.42 19.34
N VAL A 41 6.79 -4.92 18.13
CA VAL A 41 6.73 -4.17 16.88
C VAL A 41 5.30 -3.71 16.65
N ALA A 42 5.11 -2.41 16.45
CA ALA A 42 3.83 -1.87 16.02
C ALA A 42 3.75 -1.95 14.49
N LEU A 43 2.72 -2.63 13.97
CA LEU A 43 2.39 -2.58 12.55
C LEU A 43 1.52 -1.36 12.30
N THR A 44 2.00 -0.42 11.49
CA THR A 44 1.27 0.82 11.15
C THR A 44 0.68 0.79 9.74
N GLY A 45 1.02 -0.21 8.94
CA GLY A 45 0.46 -0.42 7.60
C GLY A 45 0.20 -1.90 7.37
N ILE A 46 -1.07 -2.30 7.44
CA ILE A 46 -1.55 -3.55 6.87
C ILE A 46 -2.26 -3.15 5.59
N SER A 47 -1.71 -3.54 4.45
CA SER A 47 -2.35 -3.29 3.17
C SER A 47 -3.12 -4.53 2.75
N ILE A 48 -4.43 -4.34 2.57
CA ILE A 48 -5.37 -5.40 2.22
C ILE A 48 -5.78 -5.19 0.77
N TYR A 49 -5.52 -6.19 -0.08
CA TYR A 49 -5.80 -6.09 -1.50
C TYR A 49 -6.80 -7.16 -1.95
N SER A 50 -7.81 -6.73 -2.70
CA SER A 50 -8.64 -7.61 -3.53
C SER A 50 -8.07 -7.58 -4.95
N VAL A 51 -6.99 -8.32 -5.19
CA VAL A 51 -6.42 -8.49 -6.54
C VAL A 51 -6.95 -9.80 -7.11
N ASP A 52 -7.41 -9.78 -8.36
CA ASP A 52 -7.63 -11.00 -9.13
C ASP A 52 -6.26 -11.60 -9.51
N LEU A 53 -5.66 -12.32 -8.56
CA LEU A 53 -4.34 -12.98 -8.66
C LEU A 53 -4.32 -14.15 -9.67
N SER A 54 -5.39 -14.35 -10.44
CA SER A 54 -5.37 -15.30 -11.57
C SER A 54 -4.44 -14.85 -12.70
N ASP A 55 -3.97 -13.59 -12.66
CA ASP A 55 -3.15 -12.99 -13.69
C ASP A 55 -1.71 -12.63 -13.23
N PRO A 56 -0.68 -13.37 -13.69
CA PRO A 56 0.72 -13.18 -13.26
C PRO A 56 1.35 -11.82 -13.61
N GLU A 57 0.86 -11.14 -14.65
CA GLU A 57 1.39 -9.83 -15.04
C GLU A 57 0.94 -8.75 -14.05
N THR A 58 -0.33 -8.79 -13.65
CA THR A 58 -0.90 -7.87 -12.67
C THR A 58 -0.20 -8.04 -11.32
N ASP A 59 0.01 -9.29 -10.90
CA ASP A 59 0.75 -9.65 -9.68
C ASP A 59 2.18 -9.08 -9.69
N THR A 60 2.93 -9.36 -10.76
CA THR A 60 4.33 -8.89 -10.89
C THR A 60 4.42 -7.36 -10.88
N LEU A 61 3.56 -6.67 -11.64
CA LEU A 61 3.58 -5.22 -11.70
C LEU A 61 3.20 -4.61 -10.35
N PHE A 62 2.21 -5.20 -9.68
CA PHE A 62 1.78 -4.76 -8.36
C PHE A 62 2.93 -4.81 -7.35
N HIS A 63 3.64 -5.95 -7.20
CA HIS A 63 4.75 -6.04 -6.24
C HIS A 63 5.88 -5.04 -6.55
N GLN A 64 6.18 -4.81 -7.82
CA GLN A 64 7.19 -3.82 -8.22
C GLN A 64 6.78 -2.39 -7.85
N VAL A 65 5.57 -1.98 -8.22
CA VAL A 65 5.03 -0.66 -7.89
C VAL A 65 4.96 -0.49 -6.38
N HIS A 66 4.50 -1.52 -5.69
CA HIS A 66 4.39 -1.54 -4.24
C HIS A 66 5.74 -1.26 -3.56
N ASP A 67 6.77 -2.04 -3.88
CA ASP A 67 8.09 -1.90 -3.27
C ASP A 67 8.73 -0.54 -3.59
N GLU A 68 8.49 -0.02 -4.81
CA GLU A 68 8.99 1.29 -5.23
C GLU A 68 8.31 2.46 -4.52
N VAL A 69 7.02 2.34 -4.22
CA VAL A 69 6.21 3.36 -3.54
C VAL A 69 6.44 3.32 -2.04
N MET A 70 6.41 2.13 -1.43
CA MET A 70 6.59 1.95 0.02
C MET A 70 8.01 2.23 0.50
N ALA A 71 8.96 2.40 -0.43
CA ALA A 71 10.29 2.93 -0.12
C ALA A 71 10.28 4.42 0.31
N ASP A 72 9.17 5.15 0.08
CA ASP A 72 8.99 6.52 0.56
C ASP A 72 8.33 6.52 1.94
N GLU A 73 9.01 7.08 2.94
CA GLU A 73 8.55 7.12 4.33
C GLU A 73 7.24 7.91 4.54
N ASN A 74 6.86 8.73 3.56
CA ASN A 74 5.62 9.50 3.62
C ASN A 74 4.40 8.72 3.10
N ILE A 75 4.58 7.50 2.60
CA ILE A 75 3.50 6.63 2.15
C ILE A 75 3.24 5.57 3.22
N LEU A 76 2.00 5.52 3.69
CA LEU A 76 1.57 4.58 4.74
C LEU A 76 1.02 3.29 4.14
N GLN A 77 0.21 3.41 3.08
CA GLN A 77 -0.47 2.28 2.45
C GLN A 77 -0.73 2.54 0.97
N ILE A 78 -0.94 1.45 0.22
CA ILE A 78 -1.46 1.45 -1.15
C ILE A 78 -2.77 0.68 -1.13
N HIS A 79 -3.81 1.19 -1.78
CA HIS A 79 -5.12 0.55 -1.92
C HIS A 79 -5.57 0.50 -3.38
N GLY A 80 -6.55 -0.37 -3.66
CA GLY A 80 -7.31 -0.31 -4.91
C GLY A 80 -6.52 -0.55 -6.20
N PHE A 81 -5.43 -1.34 -6.15
CA PHE A 81 -4.63 -1.59 -7.35
C PHE A 81 -5.40 -2.37 -8.43
N ILE A 82 -5.58 -1.74 -9.59
CA ILE A 82 -6.27 -2.29 -10.76
C ILE A 82 -5.40 -2.07 -11.98
N LEU A 83 -5.16 -3.12 -12.77
CA LEU A 83 -4.49 -3.03 -14.07
C LEU A 83 -5.50 -3.24 -15.22
N ASP A 84 -5.75 -2.20 -16.01
CA ASP A 84 -6.40 -2.34 -17.31
C ASP A 84 -5.37 -2.68 -18.39
N LYS A 85 -5.30 -3.97 -18.71
CA LYS A 85 -4.41 -4.51 -19.74
C LYS A 85 -4.68 -4.01 -21.15
N LYS A 86 -5.90 -3.56 -21.46
CA LYS A 86 -6.23 -3.07 -22.81
C LYS A 86 -5.60 -1.72 -23.07
N THR A 87 -5.45 -0.92 -22.03
CA THR A 87 -4.88 0.43 -22.08
C THR A 87 -3.49 0.50 -21.45
N SER A 88 -3.02 -0.60 -20.85
CA SER A 88 -1.82 -0.66 -20.01
C SER A 88 -1.84 0.36 -18.88
N THR A 89 -3.03 0.63 -18.31
CA THR A 89 -3.20 1.64 -17.25
C THR A 89 -3.31 0.96 -15.90
N ALA A 90 -2.42 1.28 -14.97
CA ALA A 90 -2.50 0.91 -13.58
C ALA A 90 -3.11 2.06 -12.76
N VAL A 91 -4.15 1.76 -11.99
CA VAL A 91 -4.85 2.69 -11.11
C VAL A 91 -4.73 2.20 -9.69
N PHE A 92 -4.39 3.08 -8.75
CA PHE A 92 -4.36 2.77 -7.32
C PHE A 92 -4.45 4.04 -6.48
N ASP A 93 -4.77 3.85 -5.20
CA ASP A 93 -4.89 4.90 -4.21
C ASP A 93 -3.71 4.81 -3.22
N LEU A 94 -3.19 5.95 -2.79
CA LEU A 94 -2.14 6.05 -1.78
C LEU A 94 -2.69 6.69 -0.51
N VAL A 95 -2.38 6.08 0.63
CA VAL A 95 -2.56 6.71 1.94
C VAL A 95 -1.26 7.41 2.28
N VAL A 96 -1.30 8.73 2.32
CA VAL A 96 -0.14 9.59 2.57
C VAL A 96 -0.14 10.05 4.03
N SER A 97 1.03 9.99 4.67
CA SER A 97 1.22 10.48 6.04
C SER A 97 0.78 11.95 6.19
N PHE A 98 0.22 12.28 7.35
CA PHE A 98 -0.13 13.66 7.68
C PHE A 98 1.06 14.62 7.67
N ASP A 99 2.25 14.10 7.98
CA ASP A 99 3.52 14.84 8.08
C ASP A 99 4.11 15.20 6.70
N ALA A 100 3.50 14.74 5.60
CA ALA A 100 3.95 15.10 4.26
C ALA A 100 3.67 16.60 3.96
N ASP A 101 4.74 17.38 3.78
CA ASP A 101 4.68 18.82 3.52
C ASP A 101 3.86 19.18 2.27
N ASP A 102 4.19 18.56 1.12
CA ASP A 102 3.51 18.78 -0.15
C ASP A 102 3.12 17.44 -0.79
N ARG A 103 1.86 17.07 -0.58
CA ARG A 103 1.26 15.82 -1.06
C ARG A 103 1.21 15.75 -2.57
N GLN A 104 0.90 16.86 -3.24
CA GLN A 104 0.80 16.86 -4.70
C GLN A 104 2.19 16.64 -5.30
N ALA A 105 3.21 17.33 -4.77
CA ALA A 105 4.59 17.12 -5.20
C ALA A 105 5.09 15.69 -4.91
N LEU A 106 4.65 15.07 -3.81
CA LEU A 106 4.94 13.66 -3.51
C LEU A 106 4.32 12.72 -4.54
N ILE A 107 3.02 12.89 -4.85
CA ILE A 107 2.33 12.06 -5.85
C ILE A 107 2.96 12.25 -7.23
N ASP A 108 3.22 13.49 -7.65
CA ASP A 108 3.85 13.79 -8.94
C ASP A 108 5.25 13.13 -9.05
N ARG A 109 6.02 13.14 -7.95
CA ARG A 109 7.31 12.45 -7.86
C ARG A 109 7.16 10.95 -8.00
N ILE A 110 6.18 10.35 -7.32
CA ILE A 110 5.91 8.91 -7.38
C ILE A 110 5.48 8.52 -8.79
N VAL A 111 4.49 9.20 -9.37
CA VAL A 111 4.01 8.93 -10.73
C VAL A 111 5.15 9.02 -11.73
N ARG A 112 5.97 10.07 -11.64
CA ARG A 112 7.13 10.24 -12.52
C ARG A 112 8.12 9.08 -12.37
N LYS A 113 8.47 8.70 -11.14
CA LYS A 113 9.38 7.58 -10.86
C LYS A 113 8.85 6.29 -11.46
N LEU A 114 7.57 5.97 -11.22
CA LEU A 114 6.92 4.78 -11.77
C LEU A 114 6.89 4.80 -13.30
N SER A 115 6.56 5.93 -13.93
CA SER A 115 6.59 6.06 -15.39
C SER A 115 7.99 5.92 -15.99
N GLU A 116 9.04 6.34 -15.27
CA GLU A 116 10.43 6.16 -15.71
C GLU A 116 10.88 4.69 -15.59
N GLN A 117 10.46 3.97 -14.55
CA GLN A 117 10.82 2.57 -14.30
C GLN A 117 9.97 1.57 -15.10
N HIS A 118 8.70 1.92 -15.37
CA HIS A 118 7.71 1.08 -16.02
C HIS A 118 7.10 1.79 -17.24
N PRO A 119 7.88 2.10 -18.29
CA PRO A 119 7.44 2.94 -19.40
C PRO A 119 6.34 2.34 -20.28
N ASN A 120 6.09 1.03 -20.12
CA ASN A 120 5.01 0.33 -20.83
C ASN A 120 3.64 0.52 -20.16
N TYR A 121 3.60 1.09 -18.96
CA TYR A 121 2.38 1.30 -18.20
C TYR A 121 2.11 2.80 -17.98
N HIS A 122 0.83 3.14 -17.84
CA HIS A 122 0.39 4.47 -17.46
C HIS A 122 -0.15 4.40 -16.05
N PHE A 123 0.29 5.29 -15.17
CA PHE A 123 -0.09 5.28 -13.77
C PHE A 123 -1.06 6.42 -13.47
N VAL A 124 -2.21 6.06 -12.91
CA VAL A 124 -3.18 7.01 -12.35
C VAL A 124 -3.22 6.77 -10.86
N VAL A 125 -2.73 7.75 -10.10
CA VAL A 125 -2.58 7.64 -8.65
C VAL A 125 -3.46 8.68 -8.00
N ASN A 126 -4.38 8.23 -7.15
CA ASN A 126 -5.12 9.11 -6.26
C ASN A 126 -4.49 9.07 -4.88
N ALA A 127 -4.62 10.16 -4.12
CA ALA A 127 -4.29 10.13 -2.70
C ALA A 127 -5.59 10.18 -1.90
N ASP A 128 -5.82 9.13 -1.12
CA ASP A 128 -6.83 9.15 -0.07
C ASP A 128 -6.22 9.76 1.18
N ASN A 129 -6.97 10.65 1.80
CA ASN A 129 -6.61 11.16 3.11
C ASN A 129 -6.87 10.06 4.13
N ASP A 130 -5.98 9.92 5.10
CA ASP A 130 -6.23 9.24 6.37
C ASP A 130 -7.32 10.03 7.12
N ILE A 131 -8.58 9.96 6.65
CA ILE A 131 -9.72 10.48 7.36
C ILE A 131 -10.10 9.39 8.37
N SER A 132 -9.34 9.37 9.47
CA SER A 132 -9.78 8.73 10.69
C SER A 132 -11.10 9.39 11.14
N ASP A 133 -12.18 8.61 11.19
CA ASP A 133 -13.29 8.80 12.14
C ASP A 133 -13.30 7.60 13.10
#